data_AF-A0A212LZT4-F1
#
_entry.id   AF-A0A212LZT4-F1
#
_cell.length_a   1.000
_cell.length_b   1.000
_cell.length_c   1.000
_cell.angle_alpha   90.00
_cell.angle_beta   90.00
_cell.angle_gamma   90.00
#
_symmetry.space_group_name_H-M   'P 1'
#
loop_
_entity.id
_entity.type
_entity.pdbx_description
1 polymer ?
#
loop_
_entity_poly.entity_id
_entity_poly.type
_entity_poly.pdbx_seq_one_letter_code
_entity_poly.pdbx_strand_id
1 'polypeptide(L)'
;MSIKILLSLLSLLVFWFSSFSFVNAAAIYQHIKADGTNIIFFQDVRQARSGILRDTDLSIEVHKVFKPDGKNYDAIRIMADGQLAATHDIVSANWLIDGSVYELTPLSGARKDDLPENIKQIWYQFSPELADKLRNAKKLVVCVNFTNGKKEEKTIGGSELQKIKFIASVNDANIAPEHVLPYGHQESFRMFFPGIKPEEIGTGLLYNANHRNGKFNYYRDYYQASFRKDWTKFSFEYIKSFSIRSASYPFLLAEMREENNGTVIKLDVLSKTYYKSYPYIEYASINPKDKLSDFQLWELDMWATRLMSLFRDLHGTYDYGLEWGITDAITEKNTWKRMRKEWSMGPYDVTRINKEQYQELKDINPGDKIIAINGKSTAMLYYPNSIIEAKYSSAPVEFTFRLQDGSEKIIKITPKFTPTTTAKINYLEQLKKHSGQLTKGSVMNGSSDSVFITYDPLGKREF
;
A
#
# COMPACT_ATOMS: atom_id res chain seq x y z
N MET A 1 57.07 18.73 -17.74
CA MET A 1 55.88 18.79 -16.87
C MET A 1 56.24 18.14 -15.54
N SER A 2 56.22 18.87 -14.43
CA SER A 2 56.79 18.38 -13.16
C SER A 2 55.87 17.35 -12.49
N ILE A 3 56.47 16.38 -11.79
CA ILE A 3 55.76 15.35 -10.99
C ILE A 3 54.74 15.99 -10.02
N LYS A 4 55.00 17.22 -9.56
CA LYS A 4 54.06 17.99 -8.71
C LYS A 4 52.77 18.38 -9.43
N ILE A 5 52.83 18.73 -10.72
CA ILE A 5 51.64 19.06 -11.51
C ILE A 5 50.79 17.79 -11.75
N LEU A 6 51.45 16.66 -12.00
CA LEU A 6 50.76 15.37 -12.18
C LEU A 6 50.06 14.91 -10.90
N LEU A 7 50.70 15.02 -9.73
CA LEU A 7 50.10 14.72 -8.43
C LEU A 7 48.95 15.66 -8.06
N SER A 8 49.03 16.94 -8.46
CA SER A 8 47.97 17.92 -8.23
C SER A 8 46.76 17.66 -9.12
N LEU A 9 46.97 17.25 -10.37
CA LEU A 9 45.91 16.83 -11.28
C LEU A 9 45.29 15.51 -10.83
N LEU A 10 46.10 14.56 -10.35
CA LEU A 10 45.61 13.28 -9.82
C LEU A 10 44.82 13.47 -8.52
N SER A 11 45.24 14.39 -7.64
CA SER A 11 44.48 14.71 -6.41
C SER A 11 43.19 15.46 -6.71
N LEU A 12 43.18 16.35 -7.72
CA LEU A 12 41.95 16.99 -8.22
C LEU A 12 41.02 16.00 -8.89
N LEU A 13 41.54 15.04 -9.67
CA LEU A 13 40.76 13.96 -10.27
C LEU A 13 40.23 12.98 -9.21
N VAL A 14 41.02 12.65 -8.18
CA VAL A 14 40.56 11.84 -7.03
C VAL A 14 39.55 12.62 -6.18
N PHE A 15 39.70 13.95 -6.03
CA PHE A 15 38.68 14.81 -5.40
C PHE A 15 37.40 14.90 -6.24
N TRP A 16 37.52 14.98 -7.57
CA TRP A 16 36.38 14.95 -8.49
C TRP A 16 35.70 13.58 -8.47
N PHE A 17 36.42 12.47 -8.56
CA PHE A 17 35.84 11.14 -8.48
C PHE A 17 35.29 10.79 -7.09
N SER A 18 35.85 11.35 -6.01
CA SER A 18 35.30 11.20 -4.65
C SER A 18 34.16 12.17 -4.33
N SER A 19 34.00 13.26 -5.09
CA SER A 19 32.76 14.07 -5.08
C SER A 19 31.70 13.55 -6.06
N PHE A 20 32.08 12.69 -7.01
CA PHE A 20 31.16 11.97 -7.91
C PHE A 20 30.84 10.53 -7.48
N SER A 21 31.35 10.06 -6.34
CA SER A 21 31.08 8.71 -5.82
C SER A 21 30.61 8.72 -4.37
N PHE A 22 29.43 9.31 -4.15
CA PHE A 22 28.41 8.89 -3.18
C PHE A 22 27.06 9.11 -3.89
N VAL A 23 26.62 8.23 -4.80
CA VAL A 23 26.01 6.92 -4.52
C VAL A 23 24.85 7.04 -3.52
N ASN A 24 23.64 7.12 -4.10
CA ASN A 24 22.28 6.97 -3.56
C ASN A 24 21.59 8.18 -2.88
N ALA A 25 21.32 9.23 -3.67
CA ALA A 25 20.23 10.17 -3.38
C ALA A 25 18.86 9.54 -3.69
N ALA A 26 18.37 8.67 -2.82
CA ALA A 26 16.95 8.35 -2.70
C ALA A 26 16.70 7.71 -1.31
N ALA A 27 15.54 7.85 -0.68
CA ALA A 27 14.25 8.04 -1.31
C ALA A 27 13.49 9.23 -0.69
N ILE A 28 13.49 10.31 -1.46
CA ILE A 28 12.34 11.21 -1.47
C ILE A 28 11.36 10.53 -2.41
N TYR A 29 10.11 10.45 -1.98
CA TYR A 29 9.09 9.67 -2.65
C TYR A 29 8.02 10.59 -3.22
N GLN A 30 7.39 10.15 -4.30
CA GLN A 30 6.24 10.78 -4.91
C GLN A 30 5.04 9.85 -4.87
N HIS A 31 3.94 10.31 -4.29
CA HIS A 31 2.66 9.62 -4.35
C HIS A 31 1.64 10.50 -5.08
N ILE A 32 1.08 9.98 -6.18
CA ILE A 32 0.01 10.64 -6.93
C ILE A 32 -1.30 9.92 -6.63
N LYS A 33 -2.23 10.60 -5.94
CA LYS A 33 -3.55 10.07 -5.58
C LYS A 33 -4.45 9.98 -6.81
N ALA A 34 -5.52 9.20 -6.72
CA ALA A 34 -6.49 9.03 -7.80
C ALA A 34 -7.20 10.35 -8.19
N ASP A 35 -7.36 11.26 -7.23
CA ASP A 35 -7.91 12.60 -7.47
C ASP A 35 -6.92 13.56 -8.18
N GLY A 36 -5.67 13.15 -8.39
CA GLY A 36 -4.61 13.96 -8.98
C GLY A 36 -3.75 14.72 -7.96
N THR A 37 -4.01 14.58 -6.66
CA THR A 37 -3.15 15.16 -5.61
C THR A 37 -1.75 14.53 -5.68
N ASN A 38 -0.73 15.36 -5.80
CA ASN A 38 0.67 14.93 -5.84
C ASN A 38 1.34 15.23 -4.49
N ILE A 39 1.94 14.22 -3.87
CA ILE A 39 2.58 14.31 -2.56
C ILE A 39 4.04 13.95 -2.71
N ILE A 40 4.93 14.90 -2.43
CA ILE A 40 6.37 14.69 -2.40
C ILE A 40 6.81 14.65 -0.94
N PHE A 41 7.46 13.58 -0.52
CA PHE A 41 7.75 13.37 0.90
C PHE A 41 9.07 12.67 1.18
N PHE A 42 9.56 12.88 2.39
CA PHE A 42 10.69 12.18 2.98
C PHE A 42 10.21 11.55 4.27
N GLN A 43 10.73 10.37 4.53
CA GLN A 43 10.44 9.60 5.72
C GLN A 43 11.75 9.05 6.27
N ASP A 44 12.05 9.42 7.50
CA ASP A 44 13.15 8.86 8.27
C ASP A 44 12.67 7.58 8.95
N VAL A 45 12.83 6.45 8.24
CA VAL A 45 12.59 5.10 8.80
C VAL A 45 13.89 4.58 9.37
N ARG A 46 14.06 4.67 10.68
CA ARG A 46 15.02 3.79 11.35
C ARG A 46 14.33 2.47 11.62
N GLN A 47 14.68 1.49 10.80
CA GLN A 47 14.59 0.08 11.20
C GLN A 47 15.24 -0.03 12.59
N ALA A 48 14.54 -0.67 13.54
CA ALA A 48 15.12 -1.14 14.79
C ALA A 48 16.25 -2.14 14.48
N ARG A 49 17.42 -1.64 14.06
CA ARG A 49 18.57 -2.44 13.60
C ARG A 49 19.44 -2.93 14.74
N SER A 50 19.19 -2.50 15.96
CA SER A 50 19.84 -3.05 17.16
C SER A 50 18.76 -3.57 18.09
N GLY A 51 18.82 -4.86 18.42
CA GLY A 51 17.98 -5.51 19.45
C GLY A 51 18.26 -5.03 20.88
N ILE A 52 18.53 -3.73 21.03
CA ILE A 52 18.56 -3.01 22.29
C ILE A 52 17.34 -2.09 22.21
N LEU A 53 16.26 -2.47 22.87
CA LEU A 53 15.09 -1.61 23.05
C LEU A 53 15.57 -0.29 23.65
N ARG A 54 15.51 0.79 22.88
CA ARG A 54 15.55 2.14 23.46
C ARG A 54 14.20 2.40 24.11
N ASP A 55 14.15 3.22 25.15
CA ASP A 55 12.92 3.55 25.85
C ASP A 55 11.90 4.23 24.92
N THR A 56 12.36 4.96 23.90
CA THR A 56 11.57 5.55 22.80
C THR A 56 12.41 5.75 21.54
N ASP A 57 11.84 5.49 20.37
CA ASP A 57 12.40 5.83 19.06
C ASP A 57 11.51 6.87 18.35
N LEU A 58 12.13 7.95 17.86
CA LEU A 58 11.46 9.02 17.12
C LEU A 58 11.60 8.83 15.61
N SER A 59 10.50 9.02 14.87
CA SER A 59 10.48 9.04 13.40
C SER A 59 9.85 10.33 12.89
N ILE A 60 10.36 10.83 11.77
CA ILE A 60 9.97 12.14 11.21
C ILE A 60 9.66 11.97 9.73
N GLU A 61 8.56 12.59 9.31
CA GLU A 61 8.20 12.73 7.91
C GLU A 61 8.05 14.21 7.56
N VAL A 62 8.45 14.59 6.36
CA VAL A 62 8.25 15.93 5.82
C VAL A 62 7.58 15.80 4.47
N HIS A 63 6.46 16.51 4.29
CA HIS A 63 5.56 16.40 3.16
C HIS A 63 5.38 17.74 2.48
N LYS A 64 5.28 17.71 1.15
CA LYS A 64 4.69 18.75 0.31
C LYS A 64 3.53 18.17 -0.47
N VAL A 65 2.37 18.82 -0.36
CA VAL A 65 1.12 18.38 -0.97
C VAL A 65 0.70 19.40 -2.01
N PHE A 66 0.48 18.92 -3.24
CA PHE A 66 0.01 19.70 -4.38
C PHE A 66 -1.37 19.21 -4.81
N LYS A 67 -2.40 20.05 -4.67
CA LYS A 67 -3.77 19.68 -5.04
C LYS A 67 -4.09 19.98 -6.50
N PRO A 68 -5.01 19.23 -7.12
CA PRO A 68 -5.49 19.51 -8.48
C PRO A 68 -6.12 20.89 -8.63
N ASP A 69 -6.70 21.44 -7.55
CA ASP A 69 -7.32 22.77 -7.53
C ASP A 69 -6.31 23.92 -7.36
N GLY A 70 -5.01 23.62 -7.38
CA GLY A 70 -3.93 24.58 -7.23
C GLY A 70 -3.58 24.94 -5.77
N LYS A 71 -4.31 24.41 -4.77
CA LYS A 71 -3.96 24.61 -3.36
C LYS A 71 -2.78 23.72 -2.96
N ASN A 72 -1.79 24.31 -2.29
CA ASN A 72 -0.61 23.57 -1.83
C ASN A 72 -0.38 23.81 -0.34
N TYR A 73 0.15 22.81 0.35
CA TYR A 73 0.59 22.98 1.73
C TYR A 73 1.70 22.00 2.10
N ASP A 74 2.44 22.36 3.15
CA ASP A 74 3.57 21.59 3.64
C ASP A 74 3.28 21.12 5.08
N ALA A 75 3.69 19.89 5.40
CA ALA A 75 3.40 19.27 6.69
C ALA A 75 4.59 18.47 7.23
N ILE A 76 4.71 18.42 8.55
CA ILE A 76 5.66 17.58 9.27
C ILE A 76 4.86 16.57 10.09
N ARG A 77 5.24 15.29 10.02
CA ARG A 77 4.74 14.27 10.96
C ARG A 77 5.85 13.90 11.91
N ILE A 78 5.55 13.84 13.19
CA ILE A 78 6.44 13.28 14.21
C ILE A 78 5.74 12.10 14.86
N MET A 79 6.44 10.98 14.92
CA MET A 79 6.00 9.76 15.58
C MET A 79 6.98 9.34 16.66
N ALA A 80 6.43 8.84 17.76
CA ALA A 80 7.17 8.22 18.84
C ALA A 80 6.67 6.78 19.02
N ASP A 81 7.60 5.84 19.10
CA ASP A 81 7.33 4.43 19.42
C ASP A 81 8.15 4.04 20.66
N GLY A 82 7.64 3.14 21.49
CA GLY A 82 8.32 2.59 22.65
C GLY A 82 7.48 2.62 23.91
N GLN A 83 8.10 2.30 25.05
CA GLN A 83 7.39 2.18 26.33
C GLN A 83 6.80 3.52 26.81
N LEU A 84 7.51 4.63 26.55
CA LEU A 84 7.02 5.95 26.90
C LEU A 84 5.77 6.30 26.11
N ALA A 85 5.80 6.09 24.79
CA ALA A 85 4.69 6.34 23.88
C ALA A 85 3.48 5.43 24.16
N ALA A 86 3.68 4.21 24.66
CA ALA A 86 2.60 3.32 25.07
C ALA A 86 1.75 3.86 26.23
N THR A 87 2.30 4.75 27.06
CA THR A 87 1.67 5.22 28.30
C THR A 87 1.47 6.73 28.36
N HIS A 88 2.08 7.50 27.45
CA HIS A 88 2.07 8.95 27.45
C HIS A 88 1.93 9.50 26.03
N ASP A 89 1.07 10.52 25.87
CA ASP A 89 0.87 11.19 24.58
C ASP A 89 1.95 12.24 24.34
N ILE A 90 2.18 12.56 23.06
CA ILE A 90 2.97 13.72 22.65
C ILE A 90 2.14 14.98 22.93
N VAL A 91 2.76 16.00 23.52
CA VAL A 91 2.10 17.29 23.80
C VAL A 91 2.58 18.38 22.85
N SER A 92 3.89 18.41 22.60
CA SER A 92 4.50 19.41 21.71
C SER A 92 5.80 18.90 21.11
N ALA A 93 6.23 19.56 20.05
CA ALA A 93 7.54 19.35 19.46
C ALA A 93 8.16 20.68 19.01
N ASN A 94 9.48 20.71 18.98
CA ASN A 94 10.25 21.83 18.47
C ASN A 94 11.45 21.33 17.66
N TRP A 95 11.91 22.16 16.73
CA TRP A 95 13.11 21.93 15.94
C TRP A 95 14.20 22.90 16.37
N LEU A 96 15.38 22.38 16.70
CA LEU A 96 16.58 23.18 16.88
C LEU A 96 17.38 23.15 15.58
N ILE A 97 17.38 24.27 14.87
CA ILE A 97 18.12 24.45 13.62
C ILE A 97 19.36 25.26 13.94
N ASP A 98 20.53 24.64 13.83
CA ASP A 98 21.82 25.24 14.19
C ASP A 98 21.83 25.90 15.59
N GLY A 99 21.08 25.33 16.54
CA GLY A 99 20.99 25.78 17.94
C GLY A 99 19.87 26.80 18.22
N SER A 100 19.20 27.34 17.21
CA SER A 100 18.03 28.19 17.39
C SER A 100 16.76 27.34 17.50
N VAL A 101 15.92 27.60 18.49
CA VAL A 101 14.68 26.85 18.76
C VAL A 101 13.53 27.40 17.93
N TYR A 102 12.82 26.51 17.24
CA TYR A 102 11.59 26.82 16.52
C TYR A 102 10.48 25.89 16.99
N GLU A 103 9.46 26.44 17.65
CA GLU A 103 8.30 25.67 18.10
C GLU A 103 7.42 25.29 16.91
N LEU A 104 7.02 24.01 16.86
CA LEU A 104 6.16 23.53 15.78
C LEU A 104 4.70 23.77 16.15
N THR A 105 3.96 24.40 15.23
CA THR A 105 2.52 24.60 15.38
C THR A 105 1.77 23.36 14.88
N PRO A 106 0.86 22.75 15.66
CA PRO A 106 0.04 21.63 15.20
C PRO A 106 -0.75 21.97 13.93
N LEU A 107 -0.83 21.03 12.99
CA LEU A 107 -1.62 21.19 11.77
C LEU A 107 -3.10 21.01 12.08
N SER A 108 -3.85 22.11 12.10
CA SER A 108 -5.29 22.10 12.34
C SER A 108 -6.03 21.26 11.28
N GLY A 109 -6.99 20.45 11.73
CA GLY A 109 -7.76 19.57 10.86
C GLY A 109 -7.01 18.35 10.34
N ALA A 110 -5.75 18.15 10.74
CA ALA A 110 -5.02 16.93 10.42
C ALA A 110 -5.75 15.71 11.01
N ARG A 111 -5.87 14.67 10.20
CA ARG A 111 -6.54 13.43 10.60
C ARG A 111 -5.77 12.71 11.72
N LYS A 112 -6.48 11.86 12.46
CA LYS A 112 -5.92 10.94 13.46
C LYS A 112 -5.83 9.54 12.85
N ASP A 113 -4.61 9.03 12.70
CA ASP A 113 -4.40 7.67 12.19
C ASP A 113 -4.59 6.64 13.32
N ASP A 114 -5.19 5.49 13.00
CA ASP A 114 -5.42 4.39 13.93
C ASP A 114 -4.14 3.55 14.06
N LEU A 115 -3.27 3.96 14.98
CA LEU A 115 -1.96 3.36 15.22
C LEU A 115 -2.01 2.30 16.34
N PRO A 116 -1.06 1.34 16.36
CA PRO A 116 -0.84 0.49 17.53
C PRO A 116 -0.69 1.30 18.82
N GLU A 117 -1.12 0.73 19.96
CA GLU A 117 -1.16 1.45 21.26
C GLU A 117 0.21 2.01 21.69
N ASN A 118 1.31 1.38 21.28
CA ASN A 118 2.68 1.80 21.58
C ASN A 118 3.21 2.92 20.67
N ILE A 119 2.43 3.42 19.71
CA ILE A 119 2.86 4.45 18.77
C ILE A 119 1.97 5.68 18.89
N LYS A 120 2.61 6.84 19.06
CA LYS A 120 1.95 8.16 19.11
C LYS A 120 2.42 9.02 17.96
N GLN A 121 1.54 9.89 17.47
CA GLN A 121 1.84 10.81 16.37
C GLN A 121 1.23 12.18 16.58
N ILE A 122 1.85 13.21 16.00
CA ILE A 122 1.24 14.52 15.75
C ILE A 122 1.68 15.04 14.38
N TRP A 123 0.76 15.71 13.69
CA TRP A 123 1.01 16.50 12.49
C TRP A 123 1.23 17.97 12.84
N TYR A 124 2.23 18.58 12.24
CA TYR A 124 2.61 19.97 12.43
C TYR A 124 2.65 20.69 11.08
N GLN A 125 2.42 22.01 11.11
CA GLN A 125 2.60 22.88 9.96
C GLN A 125 4.09 23.02 9.64
N PHE A 126 4.46 22.91 8.36
CA PHE A 126 5.79 23.27 7.92
C PHE A 126 5.75 24.68 7.32
N SER A 127 6.12 25.67 8.14
CA SER A 127 6.02 27.07 7.74
C SER A 127 7.08 27.46 6.70
N PRO A 128 6.83 28.47 5.85
CA PRO A 128 7.84 29.04 4.95
C PRO A 128 9.11 29.48 5.69
N GLU A 129 8.96 30.02 6.90
CA GLU A 129 10.09 30.40 7.76
C GLU A 129 10.97 29.19 8.08
N LEU A 130 10.40 28.07 8.54
CA LEU A 130 11.14 26.84 8.80
C LEU A 130 11.83 26.32 7.53
N ALA A 131 11.16 26.39 6.38
CA ALA A 131 11.71 25.97 5.10
C ALA A 131 12.95 26.79 4.72
N ASP A 132 12.90 28.12 4.88
CA ASP A 132 14.03 29.01 4.59
C ASP A 132 15.20 28.80 5.54
N LYS A 133 14.94 28.57 6.84
CA LYS A 133 15.99 28.25 7.82
C LYS A 133 16.67 26.92 7.51
N LEU A 134 15.89 25.91 7.09
CA LEU A 134 16.44 24.60 6.76
C LEU A 134 17.38 24.60 5.56
N ARG A 135 17.10 25.38 4.51
CA ARG A 135 17.92 25.43 3.29
C ARG A 135 19.41 25.58 3.60
N ASN A 136 19.75 26.42 4.57
CA ASN A 136 21.13 26.72 4.97
C ASN A 136 21.62 25.96 6.21
N ALA A 137 20.77 25.16 6.85
CA ALA A 137 21.08 24.51 8.12
C ALA A 137 22.24 23.50 8.04
N LYS A 138 23.09 23.41 9.06
CA LYS A 138 24.11 22.35 9.15
C LYS A 138 23.66 21.19 10.01
N LYS A 139 22.78 21.45 10.99
CA LYS A 139 22.27 20.49 11.95
C LYS A 139 20.80 20.76 12.24
N LEU A 140 20.04 19.69 12.34
CA LEU A 140 18.66 19.70 12.83
C LEU A 140 18.55 18.77 14.04
N VAL A 141 17.93 19.23 15.12
CA VAL A 141 17.52 18.38 16.25
C VAL A 141 16.02 18.51 16.43
N VAL A 142 15.32 17.38 16.51
CA VAL A 142 13.90 17.33 16.80
C VAL A 142 13.71 16.95 18.24
N CYS A 143 12.97 17.76 18.98
CA CYS A 143 12.66 17.54 20.38
C CYS A 143 11.16 17.33 20.57
N VAL A 144 10.78 16.33 21.34
CA VAL A 144 9.39 15.95 21.61
C VAL A 144 9.16 15.94 23.12
N ASN A 145 8.08 16.56 23.57
CA ASN A 145 7.67 16.57 24.97
C ASN A 145 6.42 15.72 25.16
N PHE A 146 6.41 14.91 26.23
CA PHE A 146 5.30 14.02 26.57
C PHE A 146 4.48 14.53 27.76
N THR A 147 3.28 13.98 27.96
CA THR A 147 2.35 14.39 29.03
C THR A 147 2.90 14.23 30.46
N ASN A 148 3.89 13.36 30.68
CA ASN A 148 4.58 13.23 31.98
C ASN A 148 5.78 14.18 32.17
N GLY A 149 6.01 15.10 31.23
CA GLY A 149 7.14 16.03 31.28
C GLY A 149 8.47 15.43 30.83
N LYS A 150 8.53 14.15 30.43
CA LYS A 150 9.73 13.59 29.78
C LYS A 150 9.91 14.18 28.39
N LYS A 151 11.17 14.26 27.96
CA LYS A 151 11.60 14.79 26.68
C LYS A 151 12.42 13.75 25.93
N GLU A 152 12.16 13.62 24.64
CA GLU A 152 12.98 12.82 23.71
C GLU A 152 13.56 13.70 22.61
N GLU A 153 14.76 13.36 22.16
CA GLU A 153 15.47 14.13 21.14
C GLU A 153 16.05 13.25 20.04
N LYS A 154 15.97 13.73 18.80
CA LYS A 154 16.59 13.09 17.63
C LYS A 154 17.39 14.10 16.83
N THR A 155 18.70 13.86 16.71
CA THR A 155 19.55 14.64 15.80
C THR A 155 19.46 14.05 14.39
N ILE A 156 19.14 14.91 13.41
CA ILE A 156 19.16 14.62 11.98
C ILE A 156 20.37 15.32 11.36
N GLY A 157 21.18 14.56 10.62
CA GLY A 157 22.38 15.06 9.94
C GLY A 157 22.66 14.32 8.65
N GLY A 158 23.76 14.69 7.98
CA GLY A 158 24.22 14.00 6.77
C GLY A 158 23.16 13.97 5.66
N SER A 159 22.99 12.80 5.05
CA SER A 159 22.08 12.59 3.91
C SER A 159 20.60 12.78 4.26
N GLU A 160 20.17 12.52 5.50
CA GLU A 160 18.79 12.73 5.95
C GLU A 160 18.44 14.24 5.97
N LEU A 161 19.35 15.07 6.48
CA LEU A 161 19.17 16.53 6.47
C LEU A 161 19.12 17.08 5.03
N GLN A 162 19.93 16.54 4.12
CA GLN A 162 19.88 16.94 2.70
C GLN A 162 18.53 16.60 2.04
N LYS A 163 17.90 15.48 2.42
CA LYS A 163 16.56 15.12 1.91
C LYS A 163 15.49 16.09 2.41
N ILE A 164 15.52 16.46 3.70
CA ILE A 164 14.59 17.46 4.26
C ILE A 164 14.78 18.82 3.58
N LYS A 165 16.04 19.23 3.34
CA LYS A 165 16.37 20.46 2.61
C LYS A 165 15.82 20.46 1.19
N PHE A 166 15.97 19.35 0.47
CA PHE A 166 15.41 19.21 -0.87
C PHE A 166 13.90 19.42 -0.85
N ILE A 167 13.19 18.78 0.08
CA ILE A 167 11.73 18.96 0.20
C ILE A 167 11.40 20.39 0.52
N ALA A 168 12.13 21.06 1.42
CA ALA A 168 11.94 22.48 1.70
C ALA A 168 12.19 23.41 0.47
N SER A 169 12.93 22.96 -0.54
CA SER A 169 13.14 23.70 -1.79
C SER A 169 12.11 23.40 -2.90
N VAL A 170 11.32 22.34 -2.76
CA VAL A 170 10.34 21.92 -3.77
C VAL A 170 9.17 22.92 -3.80
N ASN A 171 8.93 23.59 -4.91
CA ASN A 171 7.84 24.57 -5.06
C ASN A 171 6.87 24.25 -6.20
N ASP A 172 7.15 23.20 -6.99
CA ASP A 172 6.35 22.74 -8.12
C ASP A 172 6.19 21.22 -8.04
N ALA A 173 5.02 20.73 -8.41
CA ALA A 173 4.67 19.32 -8.54
C ALA A 173 5.50 18.61 -9.63
N ASN A 174 6.02 19.35 -10.62
CA ASN A 174 6.76 18.84 -11.78
C ASN A 174 8.28 18.67 -11.54
N ILE A 175 8.75 18.76 -10.29
CA ILE A 175 10.18 18.69 -9.99
C ILE A 175 10.77 17.33 -10.42
N ALA A 176 11.98 17.40 -10.99
CA ALA A 176 12.61 16.40 -11.84
C ALA A 176 12.50 14.94 -11.31
N PRO A 177 12.00 13.99 -12.13
CA PRO A 177 11.86 12.56 -11.77
C PRO A 177 13.16 11.86 -11.36
N GLU A 178 14.32 12.47 -11.62
CA GLU A 178 15.64 11.90 -11.36
C GLU A 178 16.04 11.89 -9.88
N HIS A 179 15.38 12.70 -9.04
CA HIS A 179 15.67 12.79 -7.59
C HIS A 179 14.55 12.27 -6.70
N VAL A 180 13.42 11.88 -7.29
CA VAL A 180 12.23 11.44 -6.57
C VAL A 180 11.82 10.05 -7.07
N LEU A 181 11.70 9.10 -6.15
CA LEU A 181 11.23 7.77 -6.49
C LEU A 181 9.69 7.74 -6.47
N PRO A 182 9.04 7.08 -7.44
CA PRO A 182 7.62 6.79 -7.29
C PRO A 182 7.44 5.96 -6.03
N TYR A 183 6.57 6.41 -5.13
CA TYR A 183 6.12 5.60 -4.02
C TYR A 183 5.29 4.46 -4.61
N GLY A 184 5.71 3.22 -4.35
CA GLY A 184 4.99 2.05 -4.83
C GLY A 184 3.53 2.14 -4.41
N HIS A 185 2.62 2.10 -5.38
CA HIS A 185 1.21 1.98 -5.08
C HIS A 185 1.00 0.63 -4.39
N GLN A 186 0.51 0.68 -3.15
CA GLN A 186 -0.15 -0.46 -2.54
C GLN A 186 -1.47 -0.62 -3.29
N GLU A 187 -1.48 -1.51 -4.28
CA GLU A 187 -2.74 -1.87 -4.93
C GLU A 187 -3.49 -2.74 -3.92
N SER A 188 -4.55 -2.15 -3.38
CA SER A 188 -5.45 -2.80 -2.45
C SER A 188 -6.66 -3.32 -3.21
N PHE A 189 -7.12 -4.52 -2.86
CA PHE A 189 -8.38 -5.02 -3.42
C PHE A 189 -9.50 -4.34 -2.68
N ARG A 190 -10.29 -3.54 -3.39
CA ARG A 190 -11.47 -2.88 -2.84
C ARG A 190 -12.69 -3.53 -3.43
N MET A 191 -13.71 -3.82 -2.63
CA MET A 191 -14.96 -4.39 -3.14
C MET A 191 -16.12 -3.91 -2.25
N PHE A 192 -17.29 -3.67 -2.84
CA PHE A 192 -18.50 -3.35 -2.11
C PHE A 192 -19.41 -4.58 -2.03
N PHE A 193 -19.89 -4.91 -0.83
CA PHE A 193 -20.83 -6.00 -0.56
C PHE A 193 -22.20 -5.43 -0.19
N PRO A 194 -23.18 -5.42 -1.12
CA PRO A 194 -24.49 -4.83 -0.88
C PRO A 194 -25.26 -5.55 0.24
N GLY A 195 -25.71 -4.83 1.25
CA GLY A 195 -26.54 -5.35 2.34
C GLY A 195 -25.84 -6.33 3.29
N ILE A 196 -24.52 -6.50 3.17
CA ILE A 196 -23.73 -7.37 4.05
C ILE A 196 -23.00 -6.53 5.09
N LYS A 197 -22.93 -7.05 6.32
CA LYS A 197 -22.22 -6.42 7.45
C LYS A 197 -20.74 -6.85 7.49
N PRO A 198 -19.86 -6.04 8.10
CA PRO A 198 -18.44 -6.37 8.21
C PRO A 198 -18.15 -7.75 8.86
N GLU A 199 -18.96 -8.14 9.87
CA GLU A 199 -18.82 -9.44 10.53
C GLU A 199 -18.97 -10.63 9.57
N GLU A 200 -19.93 -10.56 8.66
CA GLU A 200 -20.21 -11.64 7.72
C GLU A 200 -19.11 -11.76 6.66
N ILE A 201 -18.56 -10.62 6.22
CA ILE A 201 -17.42 -10.59 5.30
C ILE A 201 -16.16 -11.13 5.98
N GLY A 202 -15.83 -10.65 7.18
CA GLY A 202 -14.65 -11.07 7.92
C GLY A 202 -14.65 -12.56 8.25
N THR A 203 -15.78 -13.09 8.69
CA THR A 203 -15.95 -14.54 8.96
C THR A 203 -15.93 -15.37 7.70
N GLY A 204 -16.56 -14.91 6.61
CA GLY A 204 -16.52 -15.58 5.30
C GLY A 204 -15.11 -15.66 4.72
N LEU A 205 -14.32 -14.58 4.83
CA LEU A 205 -12.93 -14.56 4.39
C LEU A 205 -12.07 -15.55 5.17
N LEU A 206 -12.20 -15.59 6.50
CA LEU A 206 -11.47 -16.56 7.32
C LEU A 206 -11.86 -18.00 6.98
N TYR A 207 -13.15 -18.23 6.77
CA TYR A 207 -13.66 -19.53 6.38
C TYR A 207 -13.04 -19.97 5.03
N ASN A 208 -13.10 -19.13 4.00
CA ASN A 208 -12.52 -19.42 2.68
C ASN A 208 -10.99 -19.55 2.70
N ALA A 209 -10.30 -18.88 3.63
CA ALA A 209 -8.86 -19.02 3.83
C ALA A 209 -8.47 -20.42 4.34
N ASN A 210 -9.31 -21.00 5.20
CA ASN A 210 -9.05 -22.28 5.87
C ASN A 210 -9.79 -23.48 5.26
N HIS A 211 -10.75 -23.24 4.36
CA HIS A 211 -11.50 -24.27 3.65
C HIS A 211 -10.88 -24.56 2.28
N ARG A 212 -10.28 -25.75 2.09
CA ARG A 212 -9.63 -26.17 0.84
C ARG A 212 -10.09 -27.57 0.42
N ASN A 213 -10.48 -27.74 -0.83
CA ASN A 213 -10.94 -29.02 -1.40
C ASN A 213 -12.08 -29.70 -0.62
N GLY A 214 -13.07 -28.91 -0.19
CA GLY A 214 -14.23 -29.42 0.57
C GLY A 214 -13.90 -29.87 2.00
N LYS A 215 -12.69 -29.60 2.48
CA LYS A 215 -12.26 -29.89 3.84
C LYS A 215 -11.71 -28.63 4.47
N PHE A 216 -12.06 -28.43 5.72
CA PHE A 216 -11.53 -27.33 6.48
C PHE A 216 -10.26 -27.78 7.21
N ASN A 217 -9.21 -26.96 7.15
CA ASN A 217 -7.91 -27.28 7.73
C ASN A 217 -7.83 -26.77 9.17
N TYR A 218 -7.56 -27.68 10.12
CA TYR A 218 -7.65 -27.41 11.55
C TYR A 218 -6.35 -27.58 12.34
N TYR A 219 -5.36 -28.30 11.81
CA TYR A 219 -4.28 -28.81 12.67
C TYR A 219 -2.85 -28.51 12.20
N ARG A 220 -2.64 -28.02 10.97
CA ARG A 220 -1.35 -27.54 10.44
C ARG A 220 -1.63 -26.59 9.28
N ASP A 221 -0.79 -25.58 9.04
CA ASP A 221 -0.87 -24.78 7.80
C ASP A 221 -2.21 -24.05 7.59
N TYR A 222 -2.63 -23.25 8.59
CA TYR A 222 -3.90 -22.52 8.58
C TYR A 222 -3.70 -21.03 8.87
N TYR A 223 -4.69 -20.21 8.49
CA TYR A 223 -4.76 -18.79 8.80
C TYR A 223 -5.43 -18.57 10.16
N GLN A 224 -4.75 -17.87 11.06
CA GLN A 224 -5.38 -17.26 12.23
C GLN A 224 -5.82 -15.85 11.90
N ALA A 225 -6.94 -15.40 12.47
CA ALA A 225 -7.36 -14.02 12.41
C ALA A 225 -7.43 -13.37 13.78
N SER A 226 -6.97 -12.13 13.86
CA SER A 226 -7.29 -11.19 14.93
C SER A 226 -8.24 -10.13 14.39
N PHE A 227 -9.19 -9.68 15.21
CA PHE A 227 -10.27 -8.79 14.77
C PHE A 227 -10.58 -7.72 15.82
N ARG A 228 -11.00 -6.53 15.36
CA ARG A 228 -11.59 -5.52 16.26
C ARG A 228 -12.99 -5.95 16.69
N LYS A 229 -13.43 -5.49 17.87
CA LYS A 229 -14.78 -5.79 18.40
C LYS A 229 -15.92 -5.40 17.46
N ASP A 230 -15.71 -4.36 16.66
CA ASP A 230 -16.69 -3.84 15.69
C ASP A 230 -16.61 -4.52 14.31
N TRP A 231 -15.73 -5.53 14.14
CA TRP A 231 -15.52 -6.23 12.87
C TRP A 231 -15.11 -5.31 11.70
N THR A 232 -14.62 -4.09 11.97
CA THR A 232 -14.18 -3.17 10.90
C THR A 232 -12.74 -3.42 10.45
N LYS A 233 -12.01 -4.29 11.16
CA LYS A 233 -10.61 -4.58 10.86
C LYS A 233 -10.25 -6.02 11.20
N PHE A 234 -9.57 -6.70 10.29
CA PHE A 234 -9.02 -8.04 10.46
C PHE A 234 -7.57 -8.07 10.06
N SER A 235 -6.79 -8.84 10.80
CA SER A 235 -5.46 -9.26 10.38
C SER A 235 -5.41 -10.78 10.26
N PHE A 236 -4.94 -11.30 9.14
CA PHE A 236 -4.79 -12.74 8.90
C PHE A 236 -3.31 -13.10 8.86
N GLU A 237 -2.93 -14.15 9.58
CA GLU A 237 -1.56 -14.64 9.65
C GLU A 237 -1.53 -16.15 9.40
N TYR A 238 -0.67 -16.57 8.48
CA TYR A 238 -0.47 -17.99 8.20
C TYR A 238 0.43 -18.63 9.26
N ILE A 239 -0.07 -19.62 9.98
CA ILE A 239 0.67 -20.33 11.02
C ILE A 239 1.12 -21.71 10.52
N LYS A 240 2.44 -21.86 10.38
CA LYS A 240 3.09 -23.15 10.16
C LYS A 240 3.60 -23.72 11.48
N SER A 241 3.06 -24.86 11.90
CA SER A 241 3.52 -25.54 13.11
C SER A 241 4.97 -26.05 12.89
N PHE A 242 5.92 -25.56 13.70
CA PHE A 242 7.27 -26.11 13.97
C PHE A 242 8.54 -25.50 13.35
N SER A 243 8.55 -24.40 12.58
CA SER A 243 9.85 -23.75 12.27
C SER A 243 9.77 -22.29 11.86
N ILE A 244 9.57 -21.39 12.84
CA ILE A 244 9.87 -19.96 12.68
C ILE A 244 11.39 -19.79 12.74
N ARG A 245 12.12 -20.21 11.68
CA ARG A 245 13.55 -19.94 11.57
C ARG A 245 14.00 -19.35 10.23
N SER A 246 13.18 -19.37 9.18
CA SER A 246 13.49 -18.68 7.93
C SER A 246 12.29 -18.67 6.98
N ALA A 247 11.60 -17.54 6.82
CA ALA A 247 10.84 -17.14 5.62
C ALA A 247 9.99 -15.88 5.92
N SER A 248 9.78 -15.07 4.89
CA SER A 248 8.65 -14.14 4.83
C SER A 248 7.36 -14.94 4.59
N TYR A 249 6.28 -14.57 5.28
CA TYR A 249 4.96 -15.21 5.17
C TYR A 249 3.88 -14.21 4.77
N PRO A 250 2.82 -14.63 4.07
CA PRO A 250 1.71 -13.75 3.76
C PRO A 250 1.02 -13.31 5.07
N PHE A 251 0.74 -12.02 5.12
CA PHE A 251 -0.04 -11.39 6.16
C PHE A 251 -1.09 -10.53 5.48
N LEU A 252 -2.33 -10.55 5.94
CA LEU A 252 -3.36 -9.72 5.33
C LEU A 252 -3.93 -8.75 6.32
N LEU A 253 -4.25 -7.58 5.81
CA LEU A 253 -5.02 -6.58 6.52
C LEU A 253 -6.30 -6.32 5.74
N ALA A 254 -7.44 -6.58 6.35
CA ALA A 254 -8.74 -6.18 5.82
C ALA A 254 -9.25 -4.98 6.64
N GLU A 255 -9.52 -3.86 5.98
CA GLU A 255 -10.18 -2.68 6.53
C GLU A 255 -11.59 -2.59 5.91
N MET A 256 -12.62 -2.49 6.73
CA MET A 256 -14.02 -2.48 6.30
C MET A 256 -14.74 -1.23 6.81
N ARG A 257 -15.58 -0.66 5.96
CA ARG A 257 -16.49 0.44 6.29
C ARG A 257 -17.92 0.07 5.95
N GLU A 258 -18.75 0.02 6.98
CA GLU A 258 -20.19 -0.07 6.81
C GLU A 258 -20.72 1.22 6.19
N GLU A 259 -21.57 1.08 5.18
CA GLU A 259 -22.30 2.14 4.49
C GLU A 259 -23.81 1.84 4.57
N ASN A 260 -24.65 2.80 4.21
CA ASN A 260 -26.11 2.71 4.41
C ASN A 260 -26.76 1.48 3.75
N ASN A 261 -26.14 0.91 2.72
CA ASN A 261 -26.66 -0.20 1.93
C ASN A 261 -25.66 -1.35 1.77
N GLY A 262 -24.66 -1.48 2.64
CA GLY A 262 -23.68 -2.57 2.55
C GLY A 262 -22.36 -2.25 3.22
N THR A 263 -21.30 -2.96 2.83
CA THR A 263 -19.96 -2.75 3.38
C THR A 263 -18.93 -2.67 2.27
N VAL A 264 -18.09 -1.64 2.30
CA VAL A 264 -16.87 -1.57 1.49
C VAL A 264 -15.76 -2.28 2.27
N ILE A 265 -15.07 -3.21 1.62
CA ILE A 265 -13.83 -3.82 2.11
C ILE A 265 -12.66 -3.34 1.28
N LYS A 266 -11.53 -3.11 1.96
CA LYS A 266 -10.19 -2.95 1.40
C LYS A 266 -9.32 -4.07 1.96
N LEU A 267 -8.68 -4.85 1.08
CA LEU A 267 -7.79 -5.95 1.43
C LEU A 267 -6.39 -5.65 0.94
N ASP A 268 -5.44 -5.62 1.88
CA ASP A 268 -4.02 -5.45 1.63
C ASP A 268 -3.31 -6.80 1.85
N VAL A 269 -2.47 -7.22 0.90
CA VAL A 269 -1.63 -8.42 1.02
C VAL A 269 -0.18 -7.99 1.32
N LEU A 270 0.30 -8.45 2.46
CA LEU A 270 1.55 -8.05 3.09
C LEU A 270 2.49 -9.25 3.25
N SER A 271 3.77 -8.97 3.42
CA SER A 271 4.87 -9.89 3.68
C SER A 271 5.33 -9.69 5.13
N LYS A 272 5.16 -10.70 5.98
CA LYS A 272 5.62 -10.71 7.37
C LYS A 272 6.93 -11.49 7.47
N THR A 273 8.02 -10.79 7.73
CA THR A 273 9.34 -11.38 7.95
C THR A 273 9.68 -11.45 9.44
N TYR A 274 10.08 -12.62 9.92
CA TYR A 274 10.48 -12.81 11.32
C TYR A 274 12.00 -12.66 11.46
N TYR A 275 12.47 -11.52 11.97
CA TYR A 275 13.89 -11.29 12.27
C TYR A 275 14.16 -11.42 13.77
N LYS A 276 14.88 -12.49 14.14
CA LYS A 276 15.55 -12.79 15.43
C LYS A 276 14.82 -12.57 16.77
N SER A 277 13.67 -11.91 16.85
CA SER A 277 12.75 -11.76 18.00
C SER A 277 11.49 -10.95 17.65
N TYR A 278 11.43 -10.24 16.51
CA TYR A 278 10.31 -9.36 16.17
C TYR A 278 9.80 -9.60 14.74
N PRO A 279 8.47 -9.68 14.55
CA PRO A 279 7.89 -9.68 13.22
C PRO A 279 7.94 -8.27 12.62
N TYR A 280 8.43 -8.18 11.39
CA TYR A 280 8.32 -7.01 10.53
C TYR A 280 7.32 -7.32 9.43
N ILE A 281 6.42 -6.39 9.11
CA ILE A 281 5.48 -6.55 8.01
C ILE A 281 5.87 -5.52 6.93
N GLU A 282 5.78 -5.88 5.65
CA GLU A 282 5.99 -5.01 4.49
C GLU A 282 4.90 -5.25 3.44
N TYR A 283 4.64 -4.29 2.57
CA TYR A 283 3.69 -4.52 1.48
C TYR A 283 4.40 -5.16 0.29
N ALA A 284 3.76 -6.10 -0.38
CA ALA A 284 4.20 -6.52 -1.71
C ALA A 284 3.84 -5.40 -2.70
N SER A 285 4.84 -4.70 -3.24
CA SER A 285 4.64 -3.75 -4.33
C SER A 285 4.38 -4.52 -5.62
N ILE A 286 3.24 -4.28 -6.28
CA ILE A 286 2.94 -4.86 -7.59
C ILE A 286 3.49 -4.04 -8.76
N ASN A 287 4.38 -3.07 -8.49
CA ASN A 287 5.05 -2.33 -9.55
C ASN A 287 5.95 -3.30 -10.36
N PRO A 288 5.94 -3.26 -11.70
CA PRO A 288 6.63 -4.19 -12.58
C PRO A 288 8.13 -3.94 -12.59
N LYS A 289 8.57 -2.77 -12.11
CA LYS A 289 9.97 -2.52 -11.79
C LYS A 289 10.42 -3.35 -10.59
N ASP A 290 9.50 -3.74 -9.72
CA ASP A 290 9.76 -4.58 -8.56
C ASP A 290 9.63 -6.05 -8.98
N LYS A 291 10.72 -6.81 -8.82
CA LYS A 291 10.70 -8.25 -9.05
C LYS A 291 10.00 -8.92 -7.87
N LEU A 292 8.68 -9.08 -7.95
CA LEU A 292 7.96 -9.95 -7.02
C LEU A 292 8.46 -11.39 -7.16
N SER A 293 8.61 -12.06 -6.01
CA SER A 293 8.86 -13.50 -5.97
C SER A 293 7.61 -14.27 -6.40
N ASP A 294 7.79 -15.50 -6.91
CA ASP A 294 6.66 -16.35 -7.32
C ASP A 294 5.64 -16.57 -6.21
N PHE A 295 6.13 -16.72 -4.97
CA PHE A 295 5.30 -16.93 -3.80
C PHE A 295 4.44 -15.71 -3.47
N GLN A 296 4.98 -14.49 -3.60
CA GLN A 296 4.22 -13.26 -3.35
C GLN A 296 3.10 -13.06 -4.38
N LEU A 297 3.38 -13.33 -5.67
CA LEU A 297 2.37 -13.27 -6.73
C LEU A 297 1.26 -14.31 -6.53
N TRP A 298 1.63 -15.52 -6.12
CA TRP A 298 0.67 -16.59 -5.83
C TRP A 298 -0.26 -16.23 -4.67
N GLU A 299 0.27 -15.65 -3.59
CA GLU A 299 -0.56 -15.21 -2.46
C GLU A 299 -1.50 -14.07 -2.85
N LEU A 300 -1.02 -13.08 -3.61
CA LEU A 300 -1.87 -12.01 -4.14
C LEU A 300 -3.06 -12.58 -4.94
N ASP A 301 -2.81 -13.55 -5.82
CA ASP A 301 -3.83 -14.24 -6.63
C ASP A 301 -4.84 -15.03 -5.80
N MET A 302 -4.36 -15.81 -4.85
CA MET A 302 -5.23 -16.56 -3.97
C MET A 302 -6.18 -15.66 -3.18
N TRP A 303 -5.68 -14.53 -2.67
CA TRP A 303 -6.47 -13.66 -1.82
C TRP A 303 -7.49 -12.83 -2.59
N ALA A 304 -7.14 -12.37 -3.79
CA ALA A 304 -8.12 -11.78 -4.67
C ALA A 304 -9.20 -12.81 -5.06
N THR A 305 -8.81 -14.04 -5.39
CA THR A 305 -9.74 -15.14 -5.69
C THR A 305 -10.66 -15.44 -4.51
N ARG A 306 -10.15 -15.53 -3.27
CA ARG A 306 -10.95 -15.77 -2.07
C ARG A 306 -11.98 -14.67 -1.81
N LEU A 307 -11.59 -13.41 -2.00
CA LEU A 307 -12.48 -12.26 -1.87
C LEU A 307 -13.60 -12.31 -2.92
N MET A 308 -13.25 -12.60 -4.18
CA MET A 308 -14.21 -12.76 -5.27
C MET A 308 -15.14 -13.95 -5.02
N SER A 309 -14.62 -15.10 -4.62
CA SER A 309 -15.43 -16.28 -4.26
C SER A 309 -16.41 -15.97 -3.14
N LEU A 310 -15.98 -15.26 -2.10
CA LEU A 310 -16.89 -14.84 -1.04
C LEU A 310 -18.02 -13.94 -1.56
N PHE A 311 -17.70 -12.98 -2.43
CA PHE A 311 -18.72 -12.14 -3.07
C PHE A 311 -19.73 -12.98 -3.85
N ARG A 312 -19.24 -13.95 -4.63
CA ARG A 312 -20.09 -14.86 -5.41
C ARG A 312 -20.95 -15.75 -4.53
N ASP A 313 -20.43 -16.24 -3.42
CA ASP A 313 -21.16 -17.05 -2.46
C ASP A 313 -22.28 -16.25 -1.76
N LEU A 314 -22.04 -14.97 -1.46
CA LEU A 314 -22.98 -14.09 -0.76
C LEU A 314 -24.02 -13.43 -1.67
N HIS A 315 -23.65 -13.12 -2.91
CA HIS A 315 -24.48 -12.34 -3.83
C HIS A 315 -24.72 -13.05 -5.14
N GLY A 316 -23.65 -13.48 -5.81
CA GLY A 316 -23.68 -13.95 -7.18
C GLY A 316 -22.59 -13.30 -8.03
N THR A 317 -22.70 -13.41 -9.35
CA THR A 317 -21.67 -12.95 -10.30
C THR A 317 -22.17 -11.78 -11.15
N TYR A 318 -21.24 -10.90 -11.53
CA TYR A 318 -21.45 -9.93 -12.60
C TYR A 318 -20.79 -10.43 -13.87
N ASP A 319 -21.57 -10.52 -14.95
CA ASP A 319 -21.08 -10.83 -16.28
C ASP A 319 -20.97 -9.53 -17.09
N TYR A 320 -19.88 -9.37 -17.84
CA TYR A 320 -19.66 -8.26 -18.77
C TYR A 320 -19.75 -8.73 -20.24
N GLY A 321 -20.00 -10.01 -20.50
CA GLY A 321 -20.13 -10.54 -21.85
C GLY A 321 -18.81 -10.78 -22.58
N LEU A 322 -17.67 -10.64 -21.92
CA LEU A 322 -16.36 -10.96 -22.46
C LEU A 322 -15.49 -11.71 -21.45
N GLU A 323 -14.62 -12.58 -21.97
CA GLU A 323 -13.47 -13.14 -21.27
C GLU A 323 -12.20 -12.62 -21.95
N TRP A 324 -11.13 -12.41 -21.17
CA TRP A 324 -9.87 -11.89 -21.67
C TRP A 324 -8.68 -12.45 -20.88
N GLY A 325 -7.48 -12.33 -21.43
CA GLY A 325 -6.24 -12.76 -20.78
C GLY A 325 -5.01 -12.31 -21.53
N ILE A 326 -3.84 -12.69 -21.04
CA ILE A 326 -2.58 -12.56 -21.80
C ILE A 326 -2.39 -13.87 -22.57
N THR A 327 -2.49 -13.86 -23.90
CA THR A 327 -2.52 -15.10 -24.71
C THR A 327 -1.29 -15.98 -24.49
N ASP A 328 -0.13 -15.39 -24.25
CA ASP A 328 1.12 -16.11 -23.96
C ASP A 328 1.10 -16.86 -22.62
N ALA A 329 0.13 -16.59 -21.74
CA ALA A 329 -0.10 -17.34 -20.50
C ALA A 329 -0.81 -18.67 -20.75
N ILE A 330 -1.72 -18.71 -21.73
CA ILE A 330 -2.59 -19.87 -21.99
C ILE A 330 -1.77 -21.08 -22.46
N THR A 331 -0.67 -20.83 -23.18
CA THR A 331 0.24 -21.87 -23.69
C THR A 331 1.36 -22.23 -22.70
N GLU A 332 1.47 -21.52 -21.57
CA GLU A 332 2.53 -21.73 -20.60
C GLU A 332 2.22 -22.93 -19.69
N LYS A 333 3.01 -24.00 -19.86
CA LYS A 333 2.88 -25.23 -19.07
C LYS A 333 3.43 -25.08 -17.65
N ASN A 334 4.37 -24.16 -17.43
CA ASN A 334 4.90 -23.92 -16.10
C ASN A 334 3.94 -23.03 -15.30
N THR A 335 3.30 -23.58 -14.26
CA THR A 335 2.31 -22.91 -13.43
C THR A 335 2.76 -21.53 -12.95
N TRP A 336 4.01 -21.39 -12.48
CA TRP A 336 4.50 -20.11 -11.96
C TRP A 336 4.75 -19.08 -13.07
N LYS A 337 5.30 -19.51 -14.21
CA LYS A 337 5.43 -18.62 -15.37
C LYS A 337 4.07 -18.20 -15.93
N ARG A 338 3.08 -19.08 -15.89
CA ARG A 338 1.70 -18.77 -16.29
C ARG A 338 1.11 -17.71 -15.38
N MET A 339 1.21 -17.90 -14.06
CA MET A 339 0.74 -16.91 -13.09
C MET A 339 1.43 -15.56 -13.27
N ARG A 340 2.76 -15.52 -13.45
CA ARG A 340 3.46 -14.26 -13.75
C ARG A 340 2.90 -13.55 -15.00
N LYS A 341 2.57 -14.32 -16.04
CA LYS A 341 1.98 -13.77 -17.28
C LYS A 341 0.54 -13.30 -17.06
N GLU A 342 -0.29 -14.01 -16.30
CA GLU A 342 -1.66 -13.60 -15.93
C GLU A 342 -1.67 -12.30 -15.09
N TRP A 343 -0.61 -12.07 -14.31
CA TRP A 343 -0.39 -10.86 -13.53
C TRP A 343 0.27 -9.71 -14.31
N SER A 344 0.66 -9.94 -15.56
CA SER A 344 1.33 -8.94 -16.37
C SER A 344 0.38 -7.84 -16.85
N MET A 345 0.98 -6.70 -17.21
CA MET A 345 0.25 -5.59 -17.80
C MET A 345 -0.28 -5.95 -19.20
N GLY A 346 -1.33 -5.26 -19.61
CA GLY A 346 -1.90 -5.41 -20.94
C GLY A 346 -0.98 -4.91 -22.07
N PRO A 347 -1.45 -4.95 -23.31
CA PRO A 347 -2.85 -5.20 -23.71
C PRO A 347 -3.32 -6.62 -23.41
N TYR A 348 -4.60 -6.77 -23.06
CA TYR A 348 -5.22 -8.08 -22.84
C TYR A 348 -5.95 -8.52 -24.10
N ASP A 349 -5.77 -9.76 -24.51
CA ASP A 349 -6.47 -10.32 -25.65
C ASP A 349 -7.86 -10.80 -25.22
N VAL A 350 -8.87 -10.44 -25.99
CA VAL A 350 -10.23 -10.96 -25.84
C VAL A 350 -10.21 -12.43 -26.26
N THR A 351 -10.58 -13.32 -25.36
CA THR A 351 -10.59 -14.78 -25.61
C THR A 351 -11.96 -15.29 -25.99
N ARG A 352 -13.03 -14.69 -25.45
CA ARG A 352 -14.41 -15.09 -25.70
C ARG A 352 -15.37 -13.92 -25.55
N ILE A 353 -16.49 -13.96 -26.28
CA ILE A 353 -17.53 -12.92 -26.28
C ILE A 353 -18.91 -13.57 -26.31
N ASN A 354 -19.86 -13.00 -25.57
CA ASN A 354 -21.28 -13.36 -25.59
C ASN A 354 -22.12 -12.28 -26.30
N LYS A 355 -22.06 -12.28 -27.64
CA LYS A 355 -22.75 -11.26 -28.47
C LYS A 355 -24.27 -11.33 -28.38
N GLU A 356 -24.82 -12.51 -28.10
CA GLU A 356 -26.26 -12.71 -27.96
C GLU A 356 -26.82 -11.89 -26.79
N GLN A 357 -26.09 -11.90 -25.67
CA GLN A 357 -26.49 -11.20 -24.47
C GLN A 357 -26.04 -9.73 -24.42
N TYR A 358 -24.95 -9.37 -25.09
CA TYR A 358 -24.37 -8.02 -25.07
C TYR A 358 -24.22 -7.48 -26.49
N GLN A 359 -25.26 -6.81 -26.97
CA GLN A 359 -25.35 -6.32 -28.36
C GLN A 359 -24.32 -5.22 -28.65
N GLU A 360 -23.90 -4.47 -27.62
CA GLU A 360 -22.83 -3.49 -27.72
C GLU A 360 -21.48 -4.12 -28.13
N LEU A 361 -21.28 -5.43 -27.88
CA LEU A 361 -20.08 -6.19 -28.24
C LEU A 361 -20.15 -6.83 -29.65
N LYS A 362 -21.17 -6.53 -30.45
CA LYS A 362 -21.39 -7.18 -31.77
C LYS A 362 -20.18 -7.10 -32.71
N ASP A 363 -19.43 -6.01 -32.65
CA ASP A 363 -18.29 -5.73 -33.54
C ASP A 363 -16.94 -6.11 -32.93
N ILE A 364 -16.91 -6.59 -31.68
CA ILE A 364 -15.69 -7.10 -31.04
C ILE A 364 -15.56 -8.58 -31.34
N ASN A 365 -14.33 -9.06 -31.52
CA ASN A 365 -14.02 -10.45 -31.85
C ASN A 365 -12.91 -11.00 -30.95
N PRO A 366 -12.87 -12.33 -30.72
CA PRO A 366 -11.71 -12.96 -30.11
C PRO A 366 -10.42 -12.58 -30.86
N GLY A 367 -9.38 -12.21 -30.10
CA GLY A 367 -8.12 -11.68 -30.61
C GLY A 367 -8.02 -10.15 -30.67
N ASP A 368 -9.14 -9.42 -30.53
CA ASP A 368 -9.08 -7.97 -30.28
C ASP A 368 -8.41 -7.68 -28.92
N LYS A 369 -7.82 -6.50 -28.78
CA LYS A 369 -7.02 -6.14 -27.60
C LYS A 369 -7.71 -5.10 -26.73
N ILE A 370 -7.81 -5.33 -25.43
CA ILE A 370 -8.21 -4.33 -24.44
C ILE A 370 -6.99 -3.49 -24.06
N ILE A 371 -7.01 -2.21 -24.46
CA ILE A 371 -5.88 -1.26 -24.29
C ILE A 371 -6.13 -0.20 -23.21
N ALA A 372 -7.39 0.02 -22.82
CA ALA A 372 -7.74 0.83 -21.64
C ALA A 372 -9.07 0.39 -21.03
N ILE A 373 -9.23 0.66 -19.72
CA ILE A 373 -10.45 0.41 -18.94
C ILE A 373 -10.75 1.67 -18.14
N ASN A 374 -11.95 2.25 -18.31
CA ASN A 374 -12.37 3.54 -17.75
C ASN A 374 -11.31 4.63 -17.96
N GLY A 375 -10.80 4.73 -19.20
CA GLY A 375 -9.76 5.68 -19.59
C GLY A 375 -8.34 5.38 -19.06
N LYS A 376 -8.15 4.41 -18.17
CA LYS A 376 -6.82 4.01 -17.68
C LYS A 376 -6.19 2.96 -18.60
N SER A 377 -5.01 3.24 -19.14
CA SER A 377 -4.28 2.32 -20.01
C SER A 377 -4.02 0.97 -19.32
N THR A 378 -4.23 -0.13 -20.04
CA THR A 378 -3.92 -1.48 -19.55
C THR A 378 -2.43 -1.74 -19.41
N ALA A 379 -1.59 -0.90 -20.03
CA ALA A 379 -0.15 -0.86 -19.78
C ALA A 379 0.22 -0.31 -18.38
N MET A 380 -0.76 0.07 -17.56
CA MET A 380 -0.60 0.51 -16.17
C MET A 380 -1.54 -0.25 -15.22
N LEU A 381 -2.15 -1.33 -15.69
CA LEU A 381 -3.06 -2.17 -14.92
C LEU A 381 -2.46 -3.56 -14.80
N TYR A 382 -2.37 -4.08 -13.58
CA TYR A 382 -1.97 -5.46 -13.32
C TYR A 382 -3.22 -6.28 -13.08
N TYR A 383 -3.21 -7.55 -13.49
CA TYR A 383 -4.26 -8.50 -13.17
C TYR A 383 -5.68 -7.98 -13.46
N PRO A 384 -6.11 -7.98 -14.72
CA PRO A 384 -7.35 -7.30 -15.10
C PRO A 384 -8.61 -7.96 -14.52
N ASN A 385 -8.59 -9.27 -14.26
CA ASN A 385 -9.76 -9.98 -13.74
C ASN A 385 -10.12 -9.53 -12.31
N SER A 386 -9.15 -9.44 -11.40
CA SER A 386 -9.41 -8.92 -10.04
C SER A 386 -9.68 -7.43 -10.05
N ILE A 387 -9.07 -6.64 -10.94
CA ILE A 387 -9.37 -5.21 -11.00
C ILE A 387 -10.83 -4.97 -11.42
N ILE A 388 -11.32 -5.68 -12.45
CA ILE A 388 -12.72 -5.54 -12.88
C ILE A 388 -13.67 -5.96 -11.76
N GLU A 389 -13.45 -7.13 -11.15
CA GLU A 389 -14.36 -7.69 -10.15
C GLU A 389 -14.29 -6.94 -8.81
N ALA A 390 -13.10 -6.55 -8.36
CA ALA A 390 -12.94 -5.79 -7.13
C ALA A 390 -13.41 -4.33 -7.34
N LYS A 391 -12.80 -3.62 -8.28
CA LYS A 391 -12.94 -2.16 -8.38
C LYS A 391 -14.22 -1.70 -9.09
N TYR A 392 -14.74 -2.49 -10.02
CA TYR A 392 -15.82 -2.04 -10.90
C TYR A 392 -17.07 -2.91 -10.84
N SER A 393 -17.13 -3.92 -9.96
CA SER A 393 -18.35 -4.74 -9.77
C SER A 393 -19.59 -3.86 -9.58
N SER A 394 -20.70 -4.29 -10.18
CA SER A 394 -22.00 -3.59 -10.22
C SER A 394 -22.10 -2.29 -11.04
N ALA A 395 -20.99 -1.74 -11.54
CA ALA A 395 -21.00 -0.48 -12.28
C ALA A 395 -20.80 -0.71 -13.79
N PRO A 396 -21.36 0.15 -14.67
CA PRO A 396 -20.98 0.17 -16.07
C PRO A 396 -19.49 0.45 -16.24
N VAL A 397 -18.82 -0.31 -17.11
CA VAL A 397 -17.38 -0.19 -17.39
C VAL A 397 -17.16 0.19 -18.84
N GLU A 398 -16.31 1.19 -19.07
CA GLU A 398 -15.86 1.57 -20.39
C GLU A 398 -14.59 0.81 -20.77
N PHE A 399 -14.63 0.07 -21.86
CA PHE A 399 -13.49 -0.64 -22.42
C PHE A 399 -13.06 0.04 -23.72
N THR A 400 -11.77 0.31 -23.84
CA THR A 400 -11.16 0.71 -25.12
C THR A 400 -10.49 -0.51 -25.74
N PHE A 401 -11.01 -0.92 -26.88
CA PHE A 401 -10.51 -2.01 -27.70
C PHE A 401 -9.63 -1.49 -28.82
N ARG A 402 -8.60 -2.22 -29.18
CA ARG A 402 -7.89 -2.14 -30.45
C ARG A 402 -8.26 -3.37 -31.27
N LEU A 403 -8.91 -3.13 -32.40
CA LEU A 403 -9.35 -4.17 -33.31
C LEU A 403 -8.17 -4.71 -34.12
N GLN A 404 -8.37 -5.85 -34.79
CA GLN A 404 -7.32 -6.47 -35.62
C GLN A 404 -6.82 -5.57 -36.78
N ASP A 405 -7.65 -4.65 -37.28
CA ASP A 405 -7.28 -3.66 -38.29
C ASP A 405 -6.48 -2.46 -37.73
N GLY A 406 -6.25 -2.44 -36.41
CA GLY A 406 -5.54 -1.39 -35.69
C GLY A 406 -6.41 -0.22 -35.25
N SER A 407 -7.69 -0.17 -35.64
CA SER A 407 -8.61 0.87 -35.19
C SER A 407 -8.96 0.71 -33.70
N GLU A 408 -9.29 1.82 -33.05
CA GLU A 408 -9.66 1.83 -31.63
C GLU A 408 -11.15 2.11 -31.46
N LYS A 409 -11.79 1.38 -30.55
CA LYS A 409 -13.22 1.51 -30.26
C LYS A 409 -13.47 1.52 -28.76
N ILE A 410 -14.24 2.50 -28.31
CA ILE A 410 -14.66 2.64 -26.92
C ILE A 410 -16.07 2.09 -26.79
N ILE A 411 -16.27 1.13 -25.87
CA ILE A 411 -17.57 0.51 -25.61
C ILE A 411 -17.82 0.53 -24.10
N LYS A 412 -18.97 1.08 -23.71
CA LYS A 412 -19.46 1.05 -22.34
C LYS A 412 -20.39 -0.14 -22.16
N ILE A 413 -20.05 -1.03 -21.24
CA ILE A 413 -20.75 -2.28 -20.96
C ILE A 413 -21.41 -2.17 -19.59
N THR A 414 -22.70 -2.48 -19.51
CA THR A 414 -23.40 -2.60 -18.22
C THR A 414 -23.46 -4.07 -17.82
N PRO A 415 -22.94 -4.46 -16.64
CA PRO A 415 -22.89 -5.87 -16.29
C PRO A 415 -24.28 -6.44 -16.01
N LYS A 416 -24.47 -7.73 -16.32
CA LYS A 416 -25.66 -8.47 -15.88
C LYS A 416 -25.36 -9.23 -14.60
N PHE A 417 -26.23 -9.08 -13.61
CA PHE A 417 -26.09 -9.77 -12.34
C PHE A 417 -26.82 -11.11 -12.37
N THR A 418 -26.10 -12.18 -12.01
CA THR A 418 -26.68 -13.52 -11.78
C THR A 418 -26.59 -13.83 -10.30
N PRO A 419 -27.72 -13.90 -9.57
CA PRO A 419 -27.69 -14.16 -8.14
C PRO A 419 -27.18 -15.58 -7.83
N THR A 420 -26.56 -15.74 -6.67
CA THR A 420 -26.18 -17.05 -6.16
C THR A 420 -27.43 -17.91 -5.90
N THR A 421 -27.38 -19.17 -6.32
CA THR A 421 -28.42 -20.17 -6.03
C THR A 421 -28.06 -21.05 -4.84
N THR A 422 -26.86 -20.88 -4.28
CA THR A 422 -26.37 -21.68 -3.16
C THR A 422 -26.99 -21.20 -1.85
N ALA A 423 -27.33 -22.13 -0.96
CA ALA A 423 -27.84 -21.78 0.37
C ALA A 423 -26.81 -20.94 1.14
N LYS A 424 -27.27 -19.85 1.75
CA LYS A 424 -26.43 -18.92 2.52
C LYS A 424 -25.75 -19.65 3.68
N ILE A 425 -24.42 -19.67 3.69
CA ILE A 425 -23.62 -20.27 4.76
C ILE A 425 -23.55 -19.30 5.94
N ASN A 426 -23.82 -19.79 7.16
CA ASN A 426 -23.53 -19.04 8.38
C ASN A 426 -22.07 -19.23 8.79
N TYR A 427 -21.17 -18.42 8.23
CA TYR A 427 -19.72 -18.56 8.44
C TYR A 427 -19.31 -18.47 9.92
N LEU A 428 -19.92 -17.57 10.69
CA LEU A 428 -19.61 -17.42 12.12
C LEU A 428 -19.93 -18.69 12.90
N GLU A 429 -21.07 -19.32 12.63
CA GLU A 429 -21.44 -20.60 13.27
C GLU A 429 -20.45 -21.71 12.90
N GLN A 430 -20.06 -21.79 11.62
CA GLN A 430 -19.07 -22.77 11.16
C GLN A 430 -17.72 -22.56 11.84
N LEU A 431 -17.24 -21.32 11.96
CA LEU A 431 -15.99 -20.99 12.67
C LEU A 431 -16.07 -21.30 14.17
N LYS A 432 -17.21 -21.03 14.83
CA LYS A 432 -17.41 -21.32 16.26
C LYS A 432 -17.35 -22.80 16.60
N LYS A 433 -17.75 -23.68 15.68
CA LYS A 433 -17.57 -25.15 15.84
C LYS A 433 -16.09 -25.55 15.96
N HIS A 434 -15.17 -24.65 15.59
CA HIS A 434 -13.74 -24.93 15.48
C HIS A 434 -12.87 -23.76 16.02
N SER A 435 -13.04 -23.47 17.32
CA SER A 435 -12.61 -22.27 18.05
C SER A 435 -11.12 -21.86 18.04
N GLY A 436 -10.22 -22.67 17.46
CA GLY A 436 -8.78 -22.39 17.45
C GLY A 436 -8.30 -21.31 16.46
N GLN A 437 -9.19 -20.80 15.61
CA GLN A 437 -8.83 -19.91 14.49
C GLN A 437 -9.18 -18.44 14.70
N LEU A 438 -10.07 -18.15 15.64
CA LEU A 438 -10.42 -16.81 16.08
C LEU A 438 -9.70 -16.54 17.40
N THR A 439 -8.59 -15.81 17.35
CA THR A 439 -7.93 -15.34 18.57
C THR A 439 -8.44 -13.94 18.88
N LYS A 440 -9.04 -13.76 20.07
CA LYS A 440 -9.25 -12.41 20.61
C LYS A 440 -7.87 -11.83 20.90
N GLY A 441 -7.42 -10.89 20.07
CA GLY A 441 -6.12 -10.26 20.20
C GLY A 441 -6.12 -8.88 19.54
N SER A 442 -5.09 -8.09 19.85
CA SER A 442 -4.85 -6.83 19.13
C SER A 442 -4.65 -7.17 17.66
N VAL A 443 -5.48 -6.60 16.78
CA VAL A 443 -5.28 -6.69 15.34
C VAL A 443 -3.86 -6.23 15.07
N MET A 444 -3.01 -7.13 14.60
CA MET A 444 -1.68 -6.73 14.16
C MET A 444 -1.93 -5.81 12.97
N ASN A 445 -1.60 -4.55 13.13
CA ASN A 445 -1.51 -3.71 11.95
C ASN A 445 -0.29 -4.22 11.22
N GLY A 446 -0.49 -4.66 9.98
CA GLY A 446 0.62 -4.74 9.07
C GLY A 446 1.28 -3.38 9.08
N SER A 447 2.52 -3.32 9.53
CA SER A 447 3.43 -2.31 9.05
C SER A 447 3.57 -2.64 7.54
N SER A 448 3.39 -1.74 6.57
CA SER A 448 4.55 -1.52 5.72
C SER A 448 5.53 -0.80 6.63
N ASP A 449 6.44 -0.11 6.07
CA ASP A 449 6.35 1.34 6.22
C ASP A 449 4.87 1.94 6.24
N SER A 450 3.84 1.45 6.98
CA SER A 450 2.39 1.85 6.97
C SER A 450 1.87 2.40 8.30
N VAL A 451 2.68 2.39 9.36
CA VAL A 451 2.58 3.54 10.28
C VAL A 451 2.83 4.81 9.45
N PHE A 452 3.49 4.69 8.29
CA PHE A 452 3.96 5.75 7.40
C PHE A 452 3.35 5.71 6.00
N ILE A 453 2.09 5.28 5.86
CA ILE A 453 1.46 5.41 4.54
C ILE A 453 1.38 6.91 4.25
N THR A 454 2.03 7.34 3.16
CA THR A 454 2.00 8.74 2.80
C THR A 454 0.70 9.06 2.13
N TYR A 455 -0.08 9.85 2.84
CA TYR A 455 -1.34 10.37 2.40
C TYR A 455 -1.39 11.85 2.71
N ASP A 456 -2.29 12.52 2.02
CA ASP A 456 -2.69 13.89 2.25
C ASP A 456 -3.17 14.10 3.71
N PRO A 457 -2.42 14.83 4.57
CA PRO A 457 -2.74 14.95 6.01
C PRO A 457 -4.10 15.59 6.32
N LEU A 458 -4.60 16.46 5.44
CA LEU A 458 -5.90 17.12 5.50
C LEU A 458 -6.96 16.39 4.66
N GLY A 459 -6.56 15.30 4.01
CA GLY A 459 -7.42 14.46 3.21
C GLY A 459 -8.16 13.43 4.03
N LYS A 460 -9.25 12.93 3.46
CA LYS A 460 -9.84 11.68 3.92
C LYS A 460 -8.85 10.55 3.60
N ARG A 461 -8.71 9.59 4.52
CA ARG A 461 -8.02 8.35 4.19
C ARG A 461 -8.81 7.70 3.05
N GLU A 462 -8.17 7.60 1.89
CA GLU A 462 -8.78 6.89 0.79
C GLU A 462 -8.83 5.42 1.20
N PHE A 463 -10.05 4.90 1.31
CA PHE A 463 -10.30 3.46 1.23
C PHE A 463 -9.71 2.99 -0.06
#